data_AF-A0A7K0XA88-F1
#
_entry.id   AF-A0A7K0XA88-F1
#
_cell.length_a   1.000
_cell.length_b   1.000
_cell.length_c   1.000
_cell.angle_alpha   90.00
_cell.angle_beta   90.00
_cell.angle_gamma   90.00
#
_symmetry.space_group_name_H-M   'P 1'
#
loop_
_entity.id
_entity.type
_entity.pdbx_description
1 polymer ?
#
loop_
_entity_poly.entity_id
_entity_poly.type
_entity_poly.pdbx_seq_one_letter_code
_entity_poly.pdbx_strand_id
1 'polypeptide(L)'
;MKTRLLLVAAILATALMPVSASAEPALTVGVAYDIGGRGDRSFNDASHAGLEKAQKQFDFELVPVVTDGSSADREKRIRSLIAKNCDPIIAIGSGY
;
A
#
# COMPACT_ATOMS: atom_id res chain seq x y z
N MET A 1 -54.58 -4.33 11.59
CA MET A 1 -53.56 -4.56 12.64
C MET A 1 -52.45 -5.52 12.20
N LYS A 2 -52.76 -6.64 11.52
CA LYS A 2 -51.77 -7.62 11.06
C LYS A 2 -50.71 -7.07 10.07
N THR A 3 -51.09 -6.18 9.16
CA THR A 3 -50.17 -5.60 8.15
C THR A 3 -49.16 -4.61 8.74
N ARG A 4 -49.52 -3.90 9.82
CA ARG A 4 -48.59 -3.01 10.55
C ARG A 4 -47.58 -3.80 11.38
N LEU A 5 -47.99 -4.96 11.91
CA LEU A 5 -47.10 -5.84 12.68
C LEU A 5 -46.05 -6.53 11.78
N LEU A 6 -46.44 -6.90 10.56
CA LEU A 6 -45.53 -7.45 9.54
C LEU A 6 -44.49 -6.43 9.07
N LEU A 7 -44.86 -5.15 8.93
CA LEU A 7 -43.90 -4.10 8.54
C LEU A 7 -42.85 -3.83 9.62
N VAL A 8 -43.24 -3.84 10.90
CA VAL A 8 -42.30 -3.61 12.02
C VAL A 8 -41.34 -4.78 12.19
N ALA A 9 -41.79 -6.01 11.99
CA ALA A 9 -40.93 -7.19 12.03
C ALA A 9 -39.87 -7.19 10.91
N ALA A 10 -40.23 -6.69 9.71
CA ALA A 10 -39.29 -6.60 8.59
C ALA A 10 -38.20 -5.54 8.81
N ILE A 11 -38.52 -4.42 9.47
CA ILE A 11 -37.55 -3.35 9.79
C ILE A 11 -36.62 -3.76 10.94
N LEU A 12 -37.09 -4.58 11.87
CA LEU A 12 -36.26 -5.09 12.97
C LEU A 12 -35.31 -6.21 12.50
N ALA A 13 -35.68 -6.98 11.48
CA ALA A 13 -34.86 -8.06 10.92
C ALA A 13 -33.61 -7.55 10.16
N THR A 14 -33.64 -6.33 9.61
CA THR A 14 -32.49 -5.74 8.91
C THR A 14 -31.45 -5.14 9.86
N ALA A 15 -31.82 -4.83 11.11
CA ALA A 15 -30.90 -4.28 12.11
C ALA A 15 -29.95 -5.33 12.75
N LEU A 16 -30.22 -6.62 12.51
CA LEU A 16 -29.46 -7.75 13.06
C LEU A 16 -28.49 -8.39 12.04
N MET A 17 -28.37 -7.82 10.84
CA MET A 17 -27.41 -8.30 9.85
C MET A 17 -26.01 -7.80 10.21
N PRO A 18 -25.03 -8.68 10.45
CA PRO A 18 -23.65 -8.25 10.63
C PRO A 18 -23.16 -7.60 9.34
N VAL A 19 -22.90 -6.30 9.39
CA VAL A 19 -22.16 -5.61 8.32
C VAL A 19 -20.78 -6.25 8.31
N SER A 20 -20.53 -7.07 7.30
CA SER A 20 -19.19 -7.58 7.04
C SER A 20 -18.36 -6.38 6.59
N ALA A 21 -17.53 -5.85 7.49
CA ALA A 21 -16.52 -4.89 7.11
C ALA A 21 -15.56 -5.60 6.14
N SER A 22 -15.72 -5.31 4.85
CA SER A 22 -14.70 -5.68 3.87
C SER A 22 -13.46 -4.88 4.27
N ALA A 23 -12.42 -5.55 4.74
CA ALA A 23 -11.11 -4.92 4.86
C ALA A 23 -10.76 -4.39 3.47
N GLU A 24 -10.52 -3.09 3.35
CA GLU A 24 -9.99 -2.54 2.09
C GLU A 24 -8.66 -3.24 1.81
N PRO A 25 -8.35 -3.56 0.54
CA PRO A 25 -7.06 -4.15 0.20
C PRO A 25 -5.94 -3.27 0.75
N ALA A 26 -5.01 -3.85 1.52
CA ALA A 26 -3.87 -3.11 2.02
C ALA A 26 -3.15 -2.45 0.84
N LEU A 27 -2.96 -1.13 0.93
CA LEU A 27 -2.26 -0.34 -0.08
C LEU A 27 -0.89 -0.97 -0.33
N THR A 28 -0.46 -1.10 -1.59
CA THR A 28 0.87 -1.65 -1.90
C THR A 28 1.77 -0.52 -2.38
N VAL A 29 2.76 -0.13 -1.56
CA VAL A 29 3.71 0.94 -1.88
C VAL A 29 4.97 0.34 -2.47
N GLY A 30 5.33 0.77 -3.68
CA GLY A 30 6.59 0.39 -4.32
C GLY A 30 7.71 1.36 -3.94
N VAL A 31 8.92 0.86 -3.70
CA VAL A 31 10.10 1.69 -3.44
C VAL A 31 11.24 1.26 -4.32
N ALA A 32 11.79 2.19 -5.10
CA ALA A 32 12.91 1.96 -5.98
C ALA A 32 14.12 2.79 -5.53
N TYR A 33 15.13 2.12 -4.97
CA TYR A 33 16.42 2.74 -4.65
C TYR A 33 17.31 2.76 -5.88
N ASP A 34 17.98 3.89 -6.12
CA ASP A 34 18.88 4.06 -7.25
C ASP A 34 20.09 3.11 -7.11
N ILE A 35 21.02 3.43 -6.21
CA ILE A 35 22.23 2.63 -5.97
C ILE A 35 22.37 2.35 -4.47
N GLY A 36 22.89 1.17 -4.12
CA GLY A 36 23.31 0.82 -2.76
C GLY A 36 22.21 0.24 -1.86
N GLY A 37 20.97 0.69 -1.98
CA GLY A 37 19.85 0.21 -1.15
C GLY A 37 20.09 0.40 0.35
N ARG A 38 19.44 -0.44 1.18
CA ARG A 38 19.58 -0.41 2.66
C ARG A 38 20.99 -0.79 3.10
N GLY A 39 21.40 -0.28 4.26
CA GLY A 39 22.70 -0.52 4.89
C GLY A 39 23.76 0.52 4.53
N ASP A 40 23.38 1.59 3.83
CA ASP A 40 24.27 2.70 3.46
C ASP A 40 24.59 3.65 4.62
N ARG A 41 23.90 3.49 5.77
CA ARG A 41 24.00 4.34 6.96
C ARG A 41 23.81 5.83 6.67
N SER A 42 23.07 6.14 5.61
CA SER A 42 22.94 7.48 5.05
C SER A 42 21.55 7.64 4.44
N PHE A 43 21.48 8.12 3.20
CA PHE A 43 20.27 8.56 2.53
C PHE A 43 19.21 7.46 2.36
N ASN A 44 19.61 6.24 1.98
CA ASN A 44 18.67 5.15 1.76
C ASN A 44 18.12 4.63 3.09
N ASP A 45 18.96 4.48 4.11
CA ASP A 45 18.52 4.09 5.46
C ASP A 45 17.61 5.16 6.10
N ALA A 46 17.90 6.44 5.90
CA ALA A 46 17.04 7.53 6.36
C ALA A 46 15.66 7.51 5.67
N SER A 47 15.65 7.26 4.37
CA SER A 47 14.40 7.13 3.60
C SER A 47 13.59 5.90 4.03
N HIS A 48 14.27 4.77 4.29
CA HIS A 48 13.63 3.56 4.81
C HIS A 48 13.03 3.78 6.20
N ALA A 49 13.74 4.49 7.10
CA ALA A 49 13.21 4.84 8.42
C ALA A 49 11.93 5.69 8.33
N GLY A 50 11.83 6.57 7.33
CA GLY A 50 10.60 7.30 7.02
C GLY A 50 9.44 6.39 6.62
N LEU A 51 9.70 5.40 5.78
CA LEU A 51 8.72 4.40 5.35
C LEU A 51 8.27 3.52 6.52
N GLU A 52 9.19 3.05 7.37
CA GLU A 52 8.87 2.31 8.59
C GLU A 52 8.01 3.14 9.55
N LYS A 53 8.25 4.45 9.64
CA LYS A 53 7.39 5.36 10.42
C LYS A 53 5.99 5.46 9.81
N ALA A 54 5.88 5.54 8.49
CA ALA A 54 4.60 5.60 7.80
C ALA A 54 3.80 4.30 7.96
N GLN A 55 4.45 3.12 7.93
CA GLN A 55 3.79 1.83 8.16
C GLN A 55 3.18 1.70 9.57
N LYS A 56 3.61 2.52 10.53
CA LYS A 56 3.00 2.59 11.87
C LYS A 56 1.74 3.46 11.92
N GLN A 57 1.52 4.28 10.89
CA GLN A 57 0.42 5.25 10.82
C GLN A 57 -0.63 4.87 9.79
N PHE A 58 -0.23 4.13 8.75
CA PHE A 58 -1.06 3.76 7.62
C PHE A 58 -0.90 2.26 7.35
N ASP A 59 -1.96 1.63 6.86
CA ASP A 59 -1.95 0.21 6.51
C ASP A 59 -1.50 0.03 5.05
N PHE A 60 -0.24 -0.36 4.87
CA PHE A 60 0.32 -0.64 3.55
C PHE A 60 1.48 -1.65 3.57
N GLU A 61 1.55 -2.42 2.51
CA GLU A 61 2.67 -3.32 2.19
C GLU A 61 3.76 -2.57 1.42
N LEU A 62 5.03 -2.89 1.70
CA LEU A 62 6.17 -2.24 1.05
C LEU A 62 6.90 -3.22 0.11
N VAL A 63 7.07 -2.82 -1.15
CA VAL A 63 7.76 -3.61 -2.19
C VAL A 63 9.06 -2.90 -2.61
N PRO A 64 10.22 -3.29 -2.07
CA PRO A 64 11.49 -2.66 -2.42
C PRO A 64 12.15 -3.28 -3.65
N VAL A 65 12.84 -2.45 -4.44
CA VAL A 65 13.79 -2.83 -5.49
C VAL A 65 15.01 -1.89 -5.42
N VAL A 66 16.17 -2.38 -5.88
CA VAL A 66 17.41 -1.60 -5.99
C VAL A 66 17.89 -1.72 -7.43
N THR A 67 18.37 -0.64 -8.04
CA THR A 67 18.90 -0.66 -9.40
C THR A 67 20.43 -0.78 -9.42
N ASP A 68 20.98 -1.00 -10.62
CA ASP A 68 22.42 -0.87 -10.88
C ASP A 68 22.85 0.56 -11.27
N GLY A 69 21.92 1.52 -11.26
CA GLY A 69 22.15 2.93 -11.62
C GLY A 69 21.99 3.25 -13.11
N SER A 70 21.90 2.24 -13.98
CA SER A 70 21.68 2.46 -15.41
C SER A 70 20.24 2.87 -15.73
N SER A 71 20.04 3.69 -16.77
CA SER A 71 18.69 4.09 -17.21
C SER A 71 17.81 2.88 -17.58
N ALA A 72 18.41 1.84 -18.17
CA ALA A 72 17.70 0.63 -18.56
C ALA A 72 17.20 -0.17 -17.35
N ASP A 73 18.03 -0.34 -16.30
CA ASP A 73 17.58 -1.05 -15.11
C ASP A 73 16.57 -0.23 -14.31
N ARG A 74 16.73 1.10 -14.21
CA ARG A 74 15.73 2.00 -13.59
C ARG A 74 14.35 1.80 -14.21
N GLU A 75 14.24 1.87 -15.53
CA GLU A 75 12.97 1.66 -16.24
C GLU A 75 12.41 0.26 -15.95
N LYS A 76 13.26 -0.77 -16.06
CA LYS A 76 12.87 -2.15 -15.79
C LYS A 76 12.33 -2.33 -14.36
N ARG A 77 12.96 -1.73 -13.35
CA ARG A 77 12.53 -1.82 -11.95
C ARG A 77 11.21 -1.10 -11.71
N ILE A 78 11.03 0.11 -12.25
CA ILE A 78 9.75 0.83 -12.14
C ILE A 78 8.62 0.03 -12.80
N ARG A 79 8.84 -0.50 -14.02
CA ARG A 79 7.85 -1.37 -14.68
C ARG A 79 7.52 -2.61 -13.85
N SER A 80 8.51 -3.18 -13.15
CA SER A 80 8.27 -4.34 -12.27
C SER A 80 7.40 -4.00 -11.05
N LEU A 81 7.49 -2.77 -10.52
CA LEU A 81 6.63 -2.30 -9.43
C LEU A 81 5.20 -2.02 -9.93
N ILE A 82 5.06 -1.41 -11.10
CA ILE A 82 3.75 -1.20 -11.74
C ILE A 82 3.06 -2.55 -11.99
N ALA A 83 3.79 -3.54 -12.52
CA ALA A 83 3.25 -4.88 -12.76
C ALA A 83 2.81 -5.61 -11.47
N LYS A 84 3.32 -5.18 -10.30
CA LYS A 84 2.90 -5.65 -8.98
C LYS A 84 1.75 -4.83 -8.37
N ASN A 85 1.13 -3.94 -9.15
CA ASN A 85 0.10 -3.00 -8.70
C ASN A 85 0.55 -2.14 -7.52
N CYS A 86 1.83 -1.76 -7.48
CA CYS A 86 2.31 -0.80 -6.50
C CYS A 86 1.78 0.60 -6.83
N ASP A 87 1.06 1.23 -5.90
CA ASP A 87 0.52 2.58 -6.00
C ASP A 87 0.46 3.19 -4.58
N PRO A 88 1.28 4.21 -4.25
CA PRO A 88 2.28 4.87 -5.10
C PRO A 88 3.60 4.09 -5.26
N ILE A 89 4.44 4.55 -6.19
CA ILE A 89 5.85 4.18 -6.32
C ILE A 89 6.74 5.37 -5.93
N ILE A 90 7.66 5.14 -5.00
CA ILE A 90 8.61 6.14 -4.48
C ILE A 90 10.00 5.81 -5.02
N ALA A 91 10.55 6.68 -5.85
CA ALA A 91 11.89 6.56 -6.39
C ALA A 91 12.89 7.38 -5.56
N ILE A 92 13.99 6.76 -5.13
CA ILE A 92 14.94 7.30 -4.16
C ILE A 92 16.34 7.31 -4.77
N GLY A 93 16.86 8.50 -5.04
CA GLY A 93 18.21 8.72 -5.55
C GLY A 93 18.24 9.73 -6.71
N SER A 94 19.40 10.30 -6.98
CA SER A 94 19.54 11.47 -7.85
C SER A 94 19.38 11.21 -9.35
N GLY A 95 19.43 9.94 -9.80
CA GLY A 95 19.23 9.65 -11.22
C GLY A 95 17.80 9.28 -11.60
N TYR A 96 16.85 9.39 -10.67
CA TYR A 96 15.41 9.31 -10.96
C TYR A 96 14.81 10.67 -11.26
#